data_AF-A0A820WVY7-F1
#
_entry.id   AF-A0A820WVY7-F1
#
_cell.length_a   1.000
_cell.length_b   1.000
_cell.length_c   1.000
_cell.angle_alpha   90.00
_cell.angle_beta   90.00
_cell.angle_gamma   90.00
#
_symmetry.space_group_name_H-M   'P 1'
#
loop_
_entity.id
_entity.type
_entity.pdbx_description
1 polymer ?
#
loop_
_entity_poly.entity_id
_entity_poly.type
_entity_poly.pdbx_seq_one_letter_code
_entity_poly.pdbx_strand_id
1 'polypeptide(L)'
;MCNCTGCKAYFCIKHFNEHRQQLSVEFDRDVVKAHDELLEQINQVKESNDSPCDLLSAIDQWETSTIEIVKRTADRARNQLTQLLNNEKETFMKQFDILTREIRSRREEDEFAEDDLRQFQEKINKLQQSFERLNRPNNINVITSQIGQVDWNRLISVEKQQERGK
;
A
#
# COMPACT_ATOMS: atom_id res chain seq x y z
N MET A 1 -27.66 -40.14 60.51
CA MET A 1 -27.70 -38.69 60.23
C MET A 1 -26.64 -38.43 59.17
N CYS A 2 -27.00 -37.82 58.05
CA CYS A 2 -26.11 -37.58 56.92
C CYS A 2 -25.76 -36.09 56.87
N ASN A 3 -24.52 -35.74 56.52
CA ASN A 3 -24.06 -34.35 56.46
C ASN A 3 -23.58 -34.04 55.04
N CYS A 4 -24.01 -32.90 54.48
CA CYS A 4 -23.44 -32.35 53.25
C CYS A 4 -22.39 -31.30 53.61
N THR A 5 -21.12 -31.57 53.31
CA THR A 5 -20.00 -30.66 53.61
C THR A 5 -20.06 -29.36 52.81
N GLY A 6 -20.59 -29.42 51.58
CA GLY A 6 -20.79 -28.25 50.73
C GLY A 6 -21.83 -27.28 51.30
N CYS A 7 -22.99 -27.80 51.72
CA CYS A 7 -24.06 -26.98 52.29
C CYS A 7 -23.95 -26.77 53.80
N LYS A 8 -23.02 -27.45 54.48
CA LYS A 8 -22.83 -27.47 55.94
C LYS A 8 -24.13 -27.79 56.70
N ALA A 9 -24.96 -28.68 56.14
CA ALA A 9 -26.28 -29.01 56.67
C ALA A 9 -26.43 -30.51 56.93
N TYR A 10 -27.18 -30.84 58.00
CA TYR A 10 -27.48 -32.21 58.39
C TYR A 10 -28.88 -32.61 57.93
N PHE A 11 -28.98 -33.80 57.36
CA PHE A 11 -30.20 -34.36 56.81
C PHE A 11 -30.45 -35.77 57.35
N CYS A 12 -31.70 -36.22 57.34
CA CYS A 12 -31.98 -37.65 57.41
C CYS A 12 -31.61 -38.29 56.06
N ILE A 13 -31.48 -39.62 55.99
CA ILE A 13 -31.07 -40.33 54.77
C ILE A 13 -31.98 -39.99 53.58
N LYS A 14 -33.29 -39.89 53.81
CA LYS A 14 -34.27 -39.52 52.79
C LYS A 14 -34.01 -38.12 52.22
N HIS A 15 -33.95 -37.10 53.07
CA HIS A 15 -33.72 -35.71 52.64
C HIS A 15 -32.31 -35.50 52.07
N PHE A 16 -31.32 -36.29 52.48
CA PHE A 16 -29.98 -36.26 51.88
C PHE A 16 -30.00 -36.74 50.41
N ASN A 17 -30.75 -37.79 50.12
CA ASN A 17 -30.91 -38.30 48.76
C ASN A 17 -31.68 -37.31 47.88
N GLU A 18 -32.73 -36.67 48.41
CA GLU A 18 -33.47 -35.59 47.73
C GLU A 18 -32.55 -34.39 47.41
N HIS A 19 -31.72 -33.96 48.37
CA HIS A 19 -30.74 -32.91 48.17
C HIS A 19 -29.71 -33.27 47.08
N ARG A 20 -29.18 -34.51 47.08
CA ARG A 20 -28.26 -34.97 46.05
C ARG A 20 -28.92 -35.00 44.66
N GLN A 21 -30.19 -35.38 44.59
CA GLN A 21 -30.96 -35.36 43.36
C GLN A 21 -31.14 -33.93 42.84
N GLN A 22 -31.43 -32.97 43.71
CA GLN A 22 -31.51 -31.54 43.35
C GLN A 22 -30.18 -31.04 42.78
N LEU A 23 -29.05 -31.36 43.40
CA LEU A 23 -27.72 -30.99 42.89
C LEU A 23 -27.43 -31.59 41.50
N SER A 24 -27.88 -32.82 41.24
CA SER A 24 -27.75 -33.43 39.91
C SER A 24 -28.54 -32.65 38.86
N VAL A 25 -29.77 -32.25 39.20
CA VAL A 25 -30.63 -31.44 38.32
C VAL A 25 -30.03 -30.06 38.08
N GLU A 26 -29.47 -29.42 39.11
CA GLU A 26 -28.80 -28.12 38.97
C GLU A 26 -27.53 -28.22 38.13
N PHE A 27 -26.74 -29.28 38.29
CA PHE A 27 -25.55 -29.51 37.48
C PHE A 27 -25.90 -29.68 35.99
N ASP A 28 -26.92 -30.47 35.68
CA ASP A 28 -27.39 -30.64 34.29
C ASP A 28 -27.94 -29.32 33.72
N ARG A 29 -28.71 -28.58 34.52
CA ARG A 29 -29.34 -27.33 34.09
C ARG A 29 -28.33 -26.20 33.86
N ASP A 30 -27.35 -26.06 34.76
CA ASP A 30 -26.50 -24.86 34.82
C ASP A 30 -25.10 -25.12 34.24
N VAL A 31 -24.52 -26.30 34.46
CA VAL A 31 -23.15 -26.62 33.99
C VAL A 31 -23.16 -27.29 32.63
N VAL A 32 -23.94 -28.35 32.46
CA VAL A 32 -23.99 -29.11 31.19
C VAL A 32 -24.57 -28.24 30.08
N LYS A 33 -25.67 -27.53 30.35
CA LYS A 33 -26.27 -26.60 29.38
C LYS A 33 -25.28 -25.50 28.94
N ALA A 34 -24.56 -24.88 29.87
CA ALA A 34 -23.59 -23.83 29.55
C ALA A 34 -22.40 -24.39 28.74
N HIS A 35 -21.94 -25.60 29.06
CA HIS A 35 -20.93 -26.30 28.29
C HIS A 35 -21.39 -26.56 26.85
N ASP A 36 -22.60 -27.08 26.69
CA ASP A 36 -23.14 -27.44 25.37
C ASP A 36 -23.42 -26.19 24.52
N GLU A 37 -23.92 -25.10 25.12
CA GLU A 37 -24.06 -23.80 24.45
C GLU A 37 -22.71 -23.25 23.97
N LEU A 38 -21.66 -23.38 24.79
CA LEU A 38 -20.31 -22.96 24.40
C LEU A 38 -19.74 -23.85 23.28
N LEU A 39 -19.98 -25.16 23.35
CA LEU A 39 -19.57 -26.10 22.30
C LEU A 39 -20.27 -25.78 20.97
N GLU A 40 -21.56 -25.46 21.01
CA GLU A 40 -22.32 -25.02 19.85
C GLU A 40 -21.76 -23.73 19.25
N GLN A 41 -21.46 -22.72 20.08
CA GLN A 41 -20.81 -21.48 19.63
C GLN A 41 -19.45 -21.74 18.99
N ILE A 42 -18.62 -22.61 19.56
CA ILE A 42 -17.31 -22.98 18.98
C ILE A 42 -17.48 -23.65 17.62
N ASN A 43 -18.47 -24.53 17.47
CA ASN A 43 -18.74 -25.21 16.21
C ASN A 43 -19.27 -24.24 15.15
N GLN A 44 -20.14 -23.30 15.54
CA GLN A 44 -20.61 -22.23 14.66
C GLN A 44 -19.44 -21.36 14.15
N VAL A 45 -18.47 -21.00 15.01
CA VAL A 45 -17.26 -20.26 14.61
C VAL A 45 -16.36 -21.06 13.66
N LYS A 46 -16.30 -22.39 13.80
CA LYS A 46 -15.53 -23.25 12.88
C LYS A 46 -16.19 -23.41 11.51
N GLU A 47 -17.52 -23.44 11.47
CA GLU A 47 -18.29 -23.60 10.23
C GLU A 47 -18.44 -22.29 9.45
N SER A 48 -18.44 -21.16 10.15
CA SER A 48 -18.33 -19.84 9.54
C SER A 48 -16.88 -19.58 9.09
N ASN A 49 -16.58 -19.94 7.84
CA ASN A 49 -15.34 -19.53 7.16
C ASN A 49 -15.19 -17.99 7.08
N ASP A 50 -16.26 -17.24 7.34
CA ASP A 50 -16.28 -15.79 7.47
C ASP A 50 -16.08 -15.39 8.93
N SER A 51 -14.86 -15.54 9.42
CA SER A 51 -14.40 -14.63 10.47
C SER A 51 -13.77 -13.43 9.77
N PRO A 52 -14.46 -12.28 9.64
CA PRO A 52 -13.78 -11.03 9.33
C PRO A 52 -12.95 -10.70 10.56
N CYS A 53 -11.76 -11.29 10.67
CA CYS A 53 -10.81 -10.82 11.65
C CYS A 53 -10.48 -9.40 11.22
N ASP A 54 -10.93 -8.40 11.98
CA ASP A 54 -10.70 -6.98 11.69
C ASP A 54 -9.21 -6.68 11.38
N LEU A 55 -8.31 -7.51 11.90
CA LEU A 55 -6.88 -7.49 11.62
C LEU A 55 -6.53 -7.84 10.15
N LEU A 56 -7.22 -8.81 9.54
CA LEU A 56 -7.04 -9.15 8.12
C LEU A 56 -7.51 -7.99 7.24
N SER A 57 -8.68 -7.40 7.53
CA SER A 57 -9.15 -6.22 6.81
C SER A 57 -8.21 -5.02 6.96
N ALA A 58 -7.55 -4.86 8.12
CA ALA A 58 -6.53 -3.84 8.31
C ALA A 58 -5.28 -4.09 7.44
N ILE A 59 -4.86 -5.35 7.27
CA ILE A 59 -3.77 -5.74 6.35
C ILE A 59 -4.18 -5.41 4.90
N ASP A 60 -5.37 -5.81 4.48
CA ASP A 60 -5.87 -5.56 3.11
C ASP A 60 -5.97 -4.06 2.80
N GLN A 61 -6.43 -3.27 3.77
CA GLN A 61 -6.50 -1.82 3.64
C GLN A 61 -5.11 -1.20 3.55
N TRP A 62 -4.17 -1.66 4.37
CA TRP A 62 -2.77 -1.20 4.32
C TRP A 62 -2.13 -1.53 2.98
N GLU A 63 -2.34 -2.74 2.45
CA GLU A 63 -1.83 -3.17 1.15
C GLU A 63 -2.36 -2.28 0.03
N THR A 64 -3.70 -2.15 -0.04
CA THR A 64 -4.37 -1.36 -1.07
C THR A 64 -3.91 0.10 -1.07
N SER A 65 -3.84 0.70 0.13
CA SER A 65 -3.40 2.10 0.29
C SER A 65 -1.94 2.28 -0.11
N THR A 66 -1.07 1.34 0.25
CA THR A 66 0.35 1.39 -0.07
C THR A 66 0.59 1.29 -1.59
N ILE A 67 -0.11 0.37 -2.27
CA ILE A 67 -0.07 0.27 -3.74
C ILE A 67 -0.49 1.58 -4.39
N GLU A 68 -1.56 2.20 -3.88
CA GLU A 68 -2.04 3.48 -4.42
C GLU A 68 -1.00 4.61 -4.27
N ILE A 69 -0.36 4.70 -3.10
CA ILE A 69 0.71 5.69 -2.85
C ILE A 69 1.88 5.49 -3.83
N VAL A 70 2.29 4.24 -4.06
CA VAL A 70 3.37 3.91 -5.01
C VAL A 70 2.97 4.34 -6.42
N LYS A 71 1.74 4.01 -6.86
CA LYS A 71 1.22 4.40 -8.18
C LYS A 71 1.20 5.92 -8.36
N ARG A 72 0.60 6.66 -7.42
CA ARG A 72 0.54 8.12 -7.45
C ARG A 72 1.93 8.76 -7.48
N THR A 73 2.89 8.19 -6.75
CA THR A 73 4.28 8.67 -6.71
C THR A 73 4.97 8.44 -8.05
N ALA A 74 4.81 7.26 -8.65
CA ALA A 74 5.32 6.96 -9.99
C ALA A 74 4.70 7.89 -11.05
N ASP A 75 3.39 8.13 -10.99
CA ASP A 75 2.71 9.02 -11.94
C ASP A 75 3.18 10.48 -11.81
N ARG A 76 3.41 10.95 -10.57
CA ARG A 76 4.03 12.26 -10.35
C ARG A 76 5.40 12.35 -11.01
N ALA A 77 6.25 11.33 -10.83
CA ALA A 77 7.58 11.31 -11.44
C ALA A 77 7.51 11.27 -12.98
N ARG A 78 6.58 10.49 -13.56
CA ARG A 78 6.33 10.47 -15.02
C ARG A 78 5.90 11.84 -15.54
N ASN A 79 5.01 12.51 -14.82
CA ASN A 79 4.54 13.85 -15.20
C ASN A 79 5.67 14.88 -15.15
N GLN A 80 6.49 14.85 -14.10
CA GLN A 80 7.68 15.70 -13.99
C GLN A 80 8.66 15.46 -15.14
N LEU A 81 8.95 14.20 -15.46
CA LEU A 81 9.80 13.84 -16.58
C LEU A 81 9.22 14.36 -17.91
N THR A 82 7.93 14.14 -18.14
CA THR A 82 7.24 14.59 -19.35
C THR A 82 7.30 16.12 -19.49
N GLN A 83 7.12 16.85 -18.40
CA GLN A 83 7.23 18.31 -18.39
C GLN A 83 8.65 18.77 -18.74
N LEU A 84 9.68 18.16 -18.16
CA LEU A 84 11.07 18.50 -18.50
C LEU A 84 11.36 18.27 -19.99
N LEU A 85 10.96 17.11 -20.53
CA LEU A 85 11.13 16.79 -21.94
C LEU A 85 10.37 17.74 -22.87
N ASN A 86 9.14 18.10 -22.50
CA ASN A 86 8.34 19.05 -23.26
C ASN A 86 8.96 20.44 -23.27
N ASN A 87 9.51 20.90 -22.15
CA ASN A 87 10.20 22.20 -22.07
C ASN A 87 11.46 22.24 -22.94
N GLU A 88 12.24 21.15 -22.98
CA GLU A 88 13.39 21.02 -23.87
C GLU A 88 12.97 21.05 -25.35
N LYS A 89 11.91 20.30 -25.68
CA LYS A 89 11.34 20.29 -27.03
C LYS A 89 10.83 21.67 -27.44
N GLU A 90 10.14 22.38 -26.57
CA GLU A 90 9.64 23.73 -26.84
C GLU A 90 10.80 24.71 -27.07
N THR A 91 11.85 24.62 -26.26
CA THR A 91 13.07 25.43 -26.41
C THR A 91 13.74 25.17 -27.75
N PHE A 92 13.86 23.90 -28.15
CA PHE A 92 14.38 23.53 -29.46
C PHE A 92 13.53 24.09 -30.61
N MET A 93 12.21 23.93 -30.55
CA MET A 93 11.30 24.43 -31.58
C MET A 93 11.42 25.95 -31.73
N LYS A 94 11.50 26.70 -30.62
CA LYS A 94 11.72 28.16 -30.65
C LYS A 94 13.03 28.54 -31.33
N GLN A 95 14.13 27.84 -31.03
CA GLN A 95 15.43 28.09 -31.67
C GLN A 95 15.38 27.77 -33.17
N PHE A 96 14.72 26.69 -33.54
CA PHE A 96 14.53 26.29 -34.93
C PHE A 96 13.69 27.31 -35.73
N ASP A 97 12.60 27.82 -35.14
CA ASP A 97 11.75 28.83 -35.75
C ASP A 97 12.46 30.18 -35.91
N ILE A 98 13.30 30.57 -34.94
CA ILE A 98 14.14 31.78 -35.04
C ILE A 98 15.10 31.63 -36.23
N LEU A 99 15.84 30.52 -36.30
CA LEU A 99 16.77 30.27 -37.40
C LEU A 99 16.05 30.24 -38.75
N THR A 100 14.87 29.62 -38.82
CA THR A 100 14.07 29.57 -40.05
C THR A 100 13.68 30.97 -40.53
N ARG A 101 13.30 31.87 -39.61
CA ARG A 101 12.97 33.26 -39.95
C ARG A 101 14.21 34.05 -40.39
N GLU A 102 15.34 33.90 -39.70
CA GLU A 102 16.61 34.53 -40.08
C GLU A 102 17.02 34.14 -41.50
N ILE A 103 16.96 32.84 -41.83
CA ILE A 103 17.30 32.32 -43.17
C ILE A 103 16.35 32.90 -44.24
N ARG A 104 15.05 32.99 -43.96
CA ARG A 104 14.08 33.56 -44.89
C ARG A 104 14.31 35.05 -45.13
N SER A 105 14.51 35.84 -44.08
CA SER A 105 14.78 37.29 -44.18
C SER A 105 16.00 37.56 -45.06
N ARG A 106 17.12 36.87 -44.80
CA ARG A 106 18.36 37.03 -45.58
C ARG A 106 18.20 36.62 -47.05
N ARG A 107 17.41 35.58 -47.31
CA ARG A 107 17.10 35.17 -48.69
C ARG A 107 16.21 36.20 -49.41
N GLU A 108 15.23 36.77 -48.71
CA GLU A 108 14.31 37.77 -49.28
C GLU A 108 15.02 39.12 -49.54
N GLU A 109 15.96 39.49 -48.66
CA GLU A 109 16.81 40.68 -48.81
C GLU A 109 17.88 40.52 -49.90
N ASP A 110 18.15 39.30 -50.37
CA ASP A 110 19.28 38.94 -51.26
C ASP A 110 20.65 39.43 -50.75
N GLU A 111 20.74 39.64 -49.43
CA GLU A 111 21.92 40.13 -48.72
C GLU A 111 22.52 38.99 -47.89
N PHE A 112 23.44 38.23 -48.49
CA PHE A 112 24.24 37.24 -47.78
C PHE A 112 25.67 37.20 -48.30
N ALA A 113 26.63 37.09 -47.38
CA ALA A 113 28.04 36.88 -47.67
C ALA A 113 28.51 35.49 -47.22
N GLU A 114 29.75 35.14 -47.54
CA GLU A 114 30.37 33.87 -47.12
C GLU A 114 30.42 33.70 -45.59
N ASP A 115 30.45 34.81 -44.85
CA ASP A 115 30.36 34.83 -43.38
C ASP A 115 28.96 34.43 -42.90
N ASP A 116 27.88 34.92 -43.52
CA ASP A 116 26.50 34.54 -43.17
C ASP A 116 26.27 33.05 -43.44
N LEU A 117 26.76 32.54 -44.58
CA LEU A 117 26.67 31.12 -44.92
C LEU A 117 27.36 30.24 -43.87
N ARG A 118 28.57 30.61 -43.44
CA ARG A 118 29.29 29.90 -42.37
C ARG A 118 28.52 29.95 -41.05
N GLN A 119 28.01 31.12 -40.65
CA GLN A 119 27.23 31.26 -39.42
C GLN A 119 25.96 30.40 -39.42
N PHE A 120 25.22 30.36 -40.53
CA PHE A 120 24.03 29.53 -40.63
C PHE A 120 24.38 28.03 -40.60
N GLN A 121 25.45 27.60 -41.28
CA GLN A 121 25.92 26.22 -41.18
C GLN A 121 26.29 25.83 -39.74
N GLU A 122 26.97 26.70 -39.00
CA GLU A 122 27.29 26.46 -37.59
C GLU A 122 26.03 26.36 -36.72
N LYS A 123 25.05 27.26 -36.92
CA LYS A 123 23.76 27.22 -36.20
C LYS A 123 22.99 25.93 -36.50
N ILE A 124 22.96 25.50 -37.76
CA ILE A 124 22.33 24.24 -38.18
C ILE A 124 23.01 23.03 -37.51
N ASN A 125 24.34 22.96 -37.54
CA ASN A 125 25.09 21.88 -36.91
C ASN A 125 24.83 21.81 -35.40
N LYS A 126 24.77 22.96 -34.72
CA LYS A 126 24.41 23.03 -33.28
C LYS A 126 22.99 22.51 -33.02
N LEU A 127 22.02 22.88 -33.86
CA LEU A 127 20.65 22.40 -33.73
C LEU A 127 20.55 20.89 -33.99
N GLN A 128 21.30 20.33 -34.94
CA GLN A 128 21.34 18.89 -35.16
C GLN A 128 21.83 18.14 -33.92
N GLN A 129 22.91 18.61 -33.29
CA GLN A 129 23.40 18.04 -32.03
C GLN A 129 22.40 18.20 -30.87
N SER A 130 21.64 19.29 -30.82
CA SER A 130 20.58 19.49 -29.83
C SER A 130 19.40 18.55 -30.08
N PHE A 131 19.05 18.30 -31.35
CA PHE A 131 17.99 17.37 -31.74
C PHE A 131 18.30 15.93 -31.34
N GLU A 132 19.55 15.48 -31.52
CA GLU A 132 19.98 14.16 -31.05
C GLU A 132 19.83 14.00 -29.53
N ARG A 133 20.10 15.07 -28.77
CA ARG A 133 19.94 15.10 -27.31
C ARG A 133 18.48 15.03 -26.86
N LEU A 134 17.52 15.48 -27.66
CA LEU A 134 16.09 15.34 -27.33
C LEU A 134 15.63 13.86 -27.35
N ASN A 135 16.21 13.04 -28.21
CA ASN A 135 15.88 11.62 -28.29
C ASN A 135 16.57 10.79 -27.21
N ARG A 136 17.66 11.32 -26.64
CA ARG A 136 18.40 10.72 -25.52
C ARG A 136 18.94 11.81 -24.58
N PRO A 137 18.10 12.31 -23.66
CA PRO A 137 18.48 13.41 -22.77
C PRO A 137 19.53 12.91 -21.78
N ASN A 138 20.78 13.32 -21.98
CA ASN A 138 21.90 12.97 -21.09
C ASN A 138 21.91 13.82 -19.79
N ASN A 139 21.02 14.79 -19.68
CA ASN A 139 20.91 15.75 -18.56
C ASN A 139 19.73 15.46 -17.63
N ILE A 140 18.89 14.47 -17.94
CA ILE A 140 17.77 14.06 -17.08
C ILE A 140 18.06 12.67 -16.54
N ASN A 141 18.19 12.56 -15.21
CA ASN A 141 18.40 11.30 -14.53
C ASN A 141 17.17 10.94 -13.69
N VAL A 142 16.69 9.71 -13.84
CA VAL A 142 15.67 9.15 -12.96
C VAL A 142 16.37 8.45 -11.80
N ILE A 143 16.24 9.01 -10.60
CA ILE A 143 16.78 8.42 -9.37
C ILE A 143 15.67 7.59 -8.73
N THR A 144 15.88 6.27 -8.64
CA THR A 144 15.00 5.37 -7.92
C THR A 144 15.74 4.77 -6.73
N SER A 145 15.08 4.72 -5.57
CA SER A 145 15.58 3.92 -4.45
C SER A 145 15.46 2.44 -4.82
N GLN A 146 16.47 1.65 -4.50
CA GLN A 146 16.40 0.21 -4.73
C GLN A 146 15.32 -0.40 -3.83
N ILE A 147 14.46 -1.26 -4.38
CA ILE A 147 13.37 -1.92 -3.63
C ILE A 147 13.92 -2.68 -2.41
N GLY A 148 15.14 -3.21 -2.50
CA GLY A 148 15.82 -3.91 -1.40
C GLY A 148 16.30 -3.02 -0.24
N GLN A 149 16.23 -1.69 -0.35
CA GLN A 149 16.50 -0.77 0.76
C GLN A 149 15.26 -0.46 1.61
N VAL A 150 14.07 -0.80 1.13
CA VAL A 150 12.83 -0.64 1.89
C VAL A 150 12.65 -1.89 2.75
N ASP A 151 12.77 -1.73 4.07
CA ASP A 151 12.47 -2.79 5.02
C ASP A 151 10.95 -2.89 5.22
N TRP A 152 10.29 -3.65 4.36
CA TRP A 152 8.84 -3.85 4.38
C TRP A 152 8.35 -4.49 5.69
N ASN A 153 9.18 -5.28 6.37
CA ASN A 153 8.83 -5.91 7.65
C ASN A 153 8.70 -4.90 8.80
N ARG A 154 9.26 -3.69 8.63
CA ARG A 154 9.03 -2.55 9.54
C ARG A 154 7.76 -1.78 9.25
N LEU A 155 7.21 -1.90 8.04
CA LEU A 155 6.01 -1.16 7.63
C LEU A 155 4.72 -1.88 8.03
N ILE A 156 4.75 -3.22 8.09
CA ILE A 156 3.67 -4.05 8.64
C ILE A 156 4.25 -5.29 9.32
N SER A 157 3.78 -5.59 10.53
CA SER A 157 4.14 -6.79 11.28
C SER A 157 3.00 -7.22 12.19
N VAL A 158 2.96 -8.52 12.51
CA VAL A 158 1.97 -9.10 13.43
C VAL A 158 2.71 -9.66 14.63
N GLU A 159 2.43 -9.12 15.82
CA GLU A 159 3.05 -9.55 17.06
C GLU A 159 1.99 -10.13 18.00
N LYS A 160 2.30 -11.27 18.63
CA LYS A 160 1.46 -11.85 19.69
C LYS A 160 1.86 -11.22 21.02
N GLN A 161 0.92 -10.55 21.69
CA GLN A 161 1.15 -10.15 23.07
C GLN A 161 1.21 -11.39 23.97
N GLN A 162 2.32 -11.54 24.69
CA GLN A 162 2.51 -12.64 25.63
C GLN A 162 1.84 -12.26 26.94
N GLU A 163 0.73 -12.94 27.28
CA GLU A 163 0.07 -12.76 28.57
C GLU A 163 1.05 -13.12 29.70
N ARG A 164 1.46 -12.12 30.48
CA ARG A 164 2.11 -12.34 31.77
C ARG A 164 1.08 -12.98 32.69
N GLY A 165 1.11 -14.30 32.80
CA GLY A 165 0.38 -15.05 33.82
C GLY A 165 0.67 -14.46 35.20
N LYS A 166 -0.40 -14.06 35.89
CA LYS A 166 -0.40 -13.74 37.32
C LYS A 166 -0.63 -15.00 38.13
#